data_AF-A0A1A2E8F6-F1
#
_entry.id   AF-A0A1A2E8F6-F1
#
_cell.length_a   1.000
_cell.length_b   1.000
_cell.length_c   1.000
_cell.angle_alpha   90.00
_cell.angle_beta   90.00
_cell.angle_gamma   90.00
#
_symmetry.space_group_name_H-M   'P 1'
#
loop_
_entity.id
_entity.type
_entity.pdbx_description
1 polymer ?
#
loop_
_entity_poly.entity_id
_entity_poly.type
_entity_poly.pdbx_seq_one_letter_code
_entity_poly.pdbx_strand_id
1 'polypeptide(L)'
;MSQLSFFTAESVPPAVADLSGVLAASGQIVMVGGPGAQGARLSVVVDQAWRAAALAEMIREAGLEPEIGHTDEDTPLVRTAVTAALVSLAAEWTRGAVKTVPPRWLPGPRELRAWTLAAGHPEGDHYLLGLDPHAPDTHSPLASALMRVGIAPTLIGTRGGRPALRISGRRRLSRLVENVGDAPDGVDASSVWPRV
;
A
#
# COMPACT_ATOMS: atom_id res chain seq x y z
N MET A 1 38.83 8.75 13.18
CA MET A 1 37.83 9.62 12.53
C MET A 1 36.95 8.75 11.66
N SER A 2 35.79 8.35 12.18
CA SER A 2 34.76 7.63 11.43
C SER A 2 33.74 8.67 11.00
N GLN A 3 33.69 8.95 9.70
CA GLN A 3 32.72 9.88 9.12
C GLN A 3 31.37 9.15 9.08
N LEU A 4 30.51 9.48 10.05
CA LEU A 4 29.10 9.13 10.02
C LEU A 4 28.47 9.78 8.77
N SER A 5 28.20 8.95 7.77
CA SER A 5 27.41 9.34 6.61
C SER A 5 25.96 9.47 7.05
N PHE A 6 25.57 10.69 7.44
CA PHE A 6 24.18 11.10 7.51
C PHE A 6 23.70 11.30 6.07
N PHE A 7 23.30 10.23 5.39
CA PHE A 7 22.35 10.37 4.30
C PHE A 7 21.02 10.75 4.95
N THR A 8 20.71 12.04 4.90
CA THR A 8 19.41 12.60 5.25
C THR A 8 18.35 11.89 4.38
N ALA A 9 17.65 10.93 4.97
CA ALA A 9 16.54 10.22 4.34
C ALA A 9 15.30 11.12 4.14
N GLU A 10 15.39 12.41 4.48
CA GLU A 10 14.38 13.44 4.24
C GLU A 10 14.39 14.01 2.80
N SER A 11 15.23 13.49 1.89
CA SER A 11 15.51 14.18 0.62
C SER A 11 14.68 13.76 -0.60
N VAL A 12 13.80 12.75 -0.49
CA VAL A 12 12.96 12.32 -1.61
C VAL A 12 11.53 12.82 -1.42
N PRO A 13 11.04 13.72 -2.30
CA PRO A 13 9.67 14.20 -2.23
C PRO A 13 8.67 13.06 -2.49
N PRO A 14 7.44 13.15 -1.94
CA PRO A 14 6.37 12.23 -2.29
C PRO A 14 6.18 12.13 -3.81
N ALA A 15 5.88 10.93 -4.30
CA ALA A 15 5.70 10.64 -5.70
C ALA A 15 4.51 9.71 -5.92
N VAL A 16 3.95 9.74 -7.14
CA VAL A 16 2.84 8.86 -7.54
C VAL A 16 3.16 7.37 -7.34
N ALA A 17 4.42 6.98 -7.52
CA ALA A 17 4.88 5.60 -7.34
C ALA A 17 4.71 5.10 -5.89
N ASP A 18 4.75 5.98 -4.89
CA ASP A 18 4.56 5.64 -3.48
C ASP A 18 3.19 5.01 -3.21
N LEU A 19 2.19 5.41 -4.01
CA LEU A 19 0.83 4.89 -3.91
C LEU A 19 0.71 3.44 -4.40
N SER A 20 1.76 2.88 -5.01
CA SER A 20 1.79 1.47 -5.43
C SER A 20 1.62 0.49 -4.25
N GLY A 21 1.90 0.90 -3.02
CA GLY A 21 1.57 0.14 -1.81
C GLY A 21 0.07 -0.18 -1.66
N VAL A 22 -0.82 0.70 -2.17
CA VAL A 22 -2.26 0.44 -2.22
C VAL A 22 -2.59 -0.74 -3.14
N LEU A 23 -1.83 -0.92 -4.21
CA LEU A 23 -1.99 -2.00 -5.20
C LEU A 23 -1.45 -3.35 -4.71
N ALA A 24 -0.56 -3.34 -3.71
CA ALA A 24 -0.16 -4.55 -2.99
C ALA A 24 -1.30 -5.13 -2.13
N ALA A 25 -2.30 -4.32 -1.80
CA ALA A 25 -3.54 -4.72 -1.15
C ALA A 25 -4.70 -4.85 -2.17
N SER A 26 -5.94 -4.71 -1.71
CA SER A 26 -7.16 -4.76 -2.53
C SER A 26 -7.34 -3.57 -3.48
N GLY A 27 -6.50 -2.54 -3.41
CA GLY A 27 -6.64 -1.35 -4.23
C GLY A 27 -6.50 -1.63 -5.72
N GLN A 28 -7.23 -0.90 -6.55
CA GLN A 28 -7.29 -1.09 -8.00
C GLN A 28 -6.84 0.18 -8.72
N ILE A 29 -6.17 0.00 -9.85
CA ILE A 29 -5.87 1.08 -10.79
C ILE A 29 -6.50 0.77 -12.13
N VAL A 30 -7.30 1.70 -12.66
CA VAL A 30 -8.05 1.52 -13.89
C VAL A 30 -7.72 2.62 -14.89
N MET A 31 -7.47 2.23 -16.13
CA MET A 31 -7.34 3.18 -17.25
C MET A 31 -8.72 3.75 -17.58
N VAL A 32 -8.79 5.07 -17.76
CA VAL A 32 -10.01 5.81 -18.10
C VAL A 32 -9.69 6.75 -19.26
N GLY A 33 -10.45 6.63 -20.35
CA GLY A 33 -10.27 7.49 -21.52
C GLY A 33 -10.65 6.82 -22.84
N GLY A 34 -10.69 7.63 -23.90
CA GLY A 34 -10.96 7.20 -25.27
C GLY A 34 -9.78 7.51 -26.20
N PRO A 35 -9.96 7.37 -27.52
CA PRO A 35 -8.92 7.73 -28.49
C PRO A 35 -8.56 9.23 -28.36
N GLY A 36 -7.33 9.54 -27.91
CA GLY A 36 -6.79 10.90 -27.85
C GLY A 36 -6.56 11.50 -26.46
N ALA A 37 -7.14 10.91 -25.40
CA ALA A 37 -6.83 11.29 -24.02
C ALA A 37 -7.00 10.07 -23.11
N GLN A 38 -5.91 9.68 -22.43
CA GLN A 38 -5.89 8.58 -21.48
C GLN A 38 -5.44 9.10 -20.12
N GLY A 39 -6.20 8.75 -19.08
CA GLY A 39 -5.80 8.86 -17.70
C GLY A 39 -5.94 7.51 -17.01
N ALA A 40 -5.58 7.48 -15.74
CA ALA A 40 -5.90 6.37 -14.85
C ALA A 40 -6.45 6.90 -13.54
N ARG A 41 -7.13 6.02 -12.80
CA ARG A 41 -7.63 6.28 -11.45
C ARG A 41 -7.20 5.15 -10.53
N LEU A 42 -6.61 5.50 -9.40
CA LEU A 42 -6.34 4.58 -8.29
C LEU A 42 -7.50 4.66 -7.30
N SER A 43 -7.90 3.53 -6.72
CA SER A 43 -8.97 3.47 -5.72
C SER A 43 -8.78 2.30 -4.76
N VAL A 44 -9.22 2.43 -3.51
CA VAL A 44 -9.23 1.33 -2.54
C VAL A 44 -10.36 1.49 -1.53
N VAL A 45 -11.09 0.40 -1.32
CA VAL A 45 -12.08 0.26 -0.24
C VAL A 45 -11.35 -0.17 1.03
N VAL A 46 -11.63 0.49 2.14
CA VAL A 46 -10.99 0.27 3.43
C VAL A 46 -12.03 0.05 4.53
N ASP A 47 -11.64 -0.57 5.63
CA ASP A 47 -12.57 -0.95 6.70
C ASP A 47 -13.00 0.24 7.59
N GLN A 48 -12.24 1.34 7.60
CA GLN A 48 -12.43 2.46 8.52
C GLN A 48 -12.15 3.79 7.83
N ALA A 49 -12.97 4.81 8.12
CA ALA A 49 -12.89 6.13 7.49
C ALA A 49 -11.53 6.84 7.70
N TRP A 50 -10.87 6.62 8.84
CA TRP A 50 -9.56 7.22 9.10
C TRP A 50 -8.48 6.70 8.14
N ARG A 51 -8.60 5.46 7.64
CA ARG A 51 -7.68 4.92 6.62
C ARG A 51 -7.86 5.64 5.31
N ALA A 52 -9.11 5.89 4.90
CA ALA A 52 -9.43 6.65 3.70
C ALA A 52 -8.88 8.09 3.79
N ALA A 53 -9.03 8.73 4.96
CA ALA A 53 -8.48 10.06 5.22
C ALA A 53 -6.94 10.09 5.18
N ALA A 54 -6.26 9.12 5.80
CA ALA A 54 -4.80 9.03 5.80
C ALA A 54 -4.23 8.71 4.40
N LEU A 55 -4.90 7.85 3.64
CA LEU A 55 -4.55 7.60 2.23
C LEU A 55 -4.81 8.83 1.35
N ALA A 56 -5.87 9.61 1.62
CA ALA A 56 -6.14 10.86 0.92
C ALA A 56 -5.03 11.90 1.17
N GLU A 57 -4.43 11.94 2.35
CA GLU A 57 -3.23 12.75 2.61
C GLU A 57 -2.06 12.30 1.73
N MET A 58 -1.76 10.99 1.70
CA MET A 58 -0.68 10.48 0.83
C MET A 58 -0.92 10.78 -0.66
N ILE A 59 -2.18 10.74 -1.11
CA ILE A 59 -2.55 11.12 -2.48
C ILE A 59 -2.27 12.62 -2.72
N ARG A 60 -2.64 13.50 -1.78
CA ARG A 60 -2.34 14.95 -1.87
C ARG A 60 -0.84 15.23 -1.87
N GLU A 61 -0.09 14.58 -0.98
CA GLU A 61 1.36 14.69 -0.92
C GLU A 61 2.01 14.31 -2.25
N ALA A 62 1.52 13.27 -2.92
CA ALA A 62 1.96 12.84 -4.24
C ALA A 62 1.53 13.79 -5.40
N GLY A 63 0.89 14.92 -5.08
CA GLY A 63 0.44 15.93 -6.04
C GLY A 63 -0.83 15.55 -6.81
N LEU A 64 -1.64 14.64 -6.27
CA LEU A 64 -2.89 14.19 -6.87
C LEU A 64 -4.12 14.65 -6.06
N GLU A 65 -5.27 14.73 -6.71
CA GLU A 65 -6.53 15.09 -6.04
C GLU A 65 -7.23 13.82 -5.50
N PRO A 66 -7.43 13.67 -4.18
CA PRO A 66 -8.20 12.58 -3.61
C PRO A 66 -9.69 12.87 -3.58
N GLU A 67 -10.48 11.82 -3.58
CA GLU A 67 -11.91 11.82 -3.31
C GLU A 67 -12.20 10.70 -2.31
N ILE A 68 -12.76 11.06 -1.16
CA ILE A 68 -13.26 10.10 -0.17
C ILE A 68 -14.75 9.93 -0.41
N GLY A 69 -15.20 8.68 -0.44
CA GLY A 69 -16.61 8.32 -0.57
C GLY A 69 -16.90 7.02 0.15
N HIS A 70 -18.03 6.41 -0.20
CA HIS A 70 -18.43 5.10 0.28
C HIS A 70 -18.86 4.23 -0.91
N THR A 71 -18.79 2.91 -0.77
CA THR A 71 -19.44 1.97 -1.70
C THR A 71 -20.96 2.02 -1.52
N ASP A 72 -21.69 1.33 -2.40
CA ASP A 72 -23.15 1.21 -2.27
C ASP A 72 -23.56 0.48 -0.97
N GLU A 73 -22.68 -0.38 -0.44
CA GLU A 73 -22.79 -1.05 0.87
C GLU A 73 -22.26 -0.21 2.04
N ASP A 74 -22.12 1.11 1.87
CA ASP A 74 -21.69 2.07 2.90
C ASP A 74 -20.28 1.79 3.48
N THR A 75 -19.40 1.17 2.68
CA THR A 75 -18.01 0.91 3.10
C THR A 75 -17.08 2.05 2.66
N PRO A 76 -16.22 2.61 3.54
CA PRO A 76 -15.34 3.72 3.18
C PRO A 76 -14.42 3.41 1.99
N LEU A 77 -14.25 4.39 1.10
CA LEU A 77 -13.47 4.31 -0.12
C LEU A 77 -12.66 5.61 -0.28
N VAL A 78 -11.43 5.48 -0.76
CA VAL A 78 -10.66 6.61 -1.28
C VAL A 78 -10.25 6.33 -2.72
N ARG A 79 -10.30 7.35 -3.57
CA ARG A 79 -9.86 7.28 -4.96
C ARG A 79 -9.19 8.57 -5.38
N THR A 80 -8.42 8.53 -6.45
CA THR A 80 -7.90 9.73 -7.10
C THR A 80 -8.91 10.27 -8.12
N ALA A 81 -8.77 11.54 -8.51
CA ALA A 81 -9.27 11.99 -9.80
C ALA A 81 -8.63 11.17 -10.94
N VAL A 82 -9.28 11.17 -12.12
CA VAL A 82 -8.69 10.59 -13.33
C VAL A 82 -7.57 11.51 -13.83
N THR A 83 -6.36 10.98 -13.98
CA THR A 83 -5.19 11.78 -14.38
C THR A 83 -4.19 11.00 -15.23
N ALA A 84 -3.50 11.69 -16.13
CA ALA A 84 -2.42 11.12 -16.94
C ALA A 84 -1.21 10.70 -16.09
N ALA A 85 -1.00 11.31 -14.91
CA ALA A 85 0.10 11.00 -14.01
C ALA A 85 0.09 9.55 -13.50
N LEU A 86 -1.07 8.89 -13.49
CA LEU A 86 -1.24 7.51 -13.07
C LEU A 86 -1.07 6.48 -14.21
N VAL A 87 -0.95 6.91 -15.46
CA VAL A 87 -0.91 6.00 -16.63
C VAL A 87 0.30 5.07 -16.57
N SER A 88 1.48 5.58 -16.22
CA SER A 88 2.68 4.75 -16.07
C SER A 88 2.51 3.71 -14.96
N LEU A 89 1.99 4.11 -13.81
CA LEU A 89 1.73 3.19 -12.70
C LEU A 89 0.70 2.12 -13.10
N ALA A 90 -0.35 2.50 -13.83
CA ALA A 90 -1.37 1.58 -14.33
C ALA A 90 -0.75 0.55 -15.29
N ALA A 91 0.08 0.99 -16.24
CA ALA A 91 0.74 0.13 -17.20
C ALA A 91 1.70 -0.86 -16.54
N GLU A 92 2.37 -0.48 -15.45
CA GLU A 92 3.27 -1.36 -14.71
C GLU A 92 2.52 -2.42 -13.88
N TRP A 93 1.37 -2.05 -13.32
CA TRP A 93 0.60 -2.89 -12.39
C TRP A 93 -0.55 -3.66 -13.03
N THR A 94 -0.76 -3.52 -14.34
CA THR A 94 -1.84 -4.24 -15.04
C THR A 94 -1.32 -4.95 -16.28
N ARG A 95 -1.85 -6.15 -16.55
CA ARG A 95 -1.74 -6.82 -17.84
C ARG A 95 -3.14 -7.09 -18.36
N GLY A 96 -3.58 -6.26 -19.30
CA GLY A 96 -4.98 -6.22 -19.70
C GLY A 96 -5.84 -5.79 -18.51
N ALA A 97 -6.85 -6.59 -18.14
CA ALA A 97 -7.72 -6.32 -17.00
C ALA A 97 -7.22 -6.91 -15.66
N VAL A 98 -6.05 -7.56 -15.65
CA VAL A 98 -5.55 -8.31 -14.48
C VAL A 98 -4.49 -7.50 -13.74
N LYS A 99 -4.61 -7.41 -12.41
CA LYS A 99 -3.58 -6.85 -11.53
C LYS A 99 -2.34 -7.73 -11.50
N THR A 100 -1.17 -7.12 -11.61
CA THR A 100 0.13 -7.80 -11.59
C THR A 100 1.14 -7.01 -10.78
N VAL A 101 2.18 -7.67 -10.28
CA VAL A 101 3.29 -7.01 -9.57
C VAL A 101 4.44 -6.77 -10.55
N PRO A 102 5.00 -5.55 -10.65
CA PRO A 102 6.14 -5.30 -11.52
C PRO A 102 7.36 -6.16 -11.09
N PRO A 103 8.12 -6.80 -12.01
CA PRO A 103 9.15 -7.80 -11.66
C PRO A 103 10.28 -7.32 -10.72
N ARG A 104 10.49 -6.01 -10.61
CA ARG A 104 11.52 -5.40 -9.77
C ARG A 104 10.95 -4.49 -8.70
N TRP A 105 9.64 -4.49 -8.50
CA TRP A 105 9.02 -3.69 -7.46
C TRP A 105 9.51 -4.14 -6.09
N LEU A 106 9.98 -3.18 -5.29
CA LEU A 106 10.36 -3.34 -3.90
C LEU A 106 9.72 -2.19 -3.14
N PRO A 107 8.96 -2.46 -2.08
CA PRO A 107 8.29 -1.38 -1.36
C PRO A 107 9.30 -0.60 -0.52
N GLY A 108 9.34 0.71 -0.71
CA GLY A 108 10.02 1.63 0.19
C GLY A 108 9.15 2.00 1.40
N PRO A 109 9.61 2.95 2.24
CA PRO A 109 8.87 3.44 3.40
C PRO A 109 7.43 3.87 3.08
N ARG A 110 7.24 4.67 2.01
CA ARG A 110 5.92 5.20 1.65
C ARG A 110 5.01 4.12 1.04
N GLU A 111 5.53 3.20 0.22
CA GLU A 111 4.74 2.06 -0.25
C GLU A 111 4.32 1.14 0.91
N LEU A 112 5.21 0.87 1.87
CA LEU A 112 4.86 0.09 3.06
C LEU A 112 3.82 0.80 3.92
N ARG A 113 3.90 2.14 4.05
CA ARG A 113 2.88 2.94 4.73
C ARG A 113 1.53 2.86 4.02
N ALA A 114 1.48 3.03 2.70
CA ALA A 114 0.27 2.92 1.91
C ALA A 114 -0.37 1.52 2.01
N TRP A 115 0.44 0.46 1.98
CA TRP A 115 -0.03 -0.92 2.16
C TRP A 115 -0.60 -1.15 3.58
N THR A 116 0.09 -0.65 4.61
CA THR A 116 -0.36 -0.73 6.01
C THR A 116 -1.67 0.01 6.23
N LEU A 117 -1.80 1.20 5.63
CA LEU A 117 -3.05 1.96 5.65
C LEU A 117 -4.18 1.24 4.93
N ALA A 118 -3.91 0.61 3.78
CA ALA A 118 -4.92 -0.09 3.02
C ALA A 118 -5.40 -1.39 3.68
N ALA A 119 -4.49 -2.17 4.30
CA ALA A 119 -4.81 -3.53 4.75
C ALA A 119 -3.99 -4.06 5.94
N GLY A 120 -3.35 -3.18 6.72
CA GLY A 120 -2.57 -3.57 7.91
C GLY A 120 -3.44 -3.86 9.14
N HIS A 121 -3.17 -4.97 9.84
CA HIS A 121 -3.88 -5.29 11.09
C HIS A 121 -3.01 -6.11 12.06
N PRO A 122 -3.06 -5.85 13.38
CA PRO A 122 -2.38 -6.70 14.36
C PRO A 122 -3.09 -8.05 14.52
N GLU A 123 -2.32 -9.12 14.72
CA GLU A 123 -2.83 -10.46 15.03
C GLU A 123 -1.97 -11.08 16.14
N GLY A 124 -2.40 -10.91 17.40
CA GLY A 124 -1.58 -11.30 18.56
C GLY A 124 -0.20 -10.62 18.53
N ASP A 125 0.86 -11.41 18.55
CA ASP A 125 2.26 -10.94 18.46
C ASP A 125 2.76 -10.80 17.01
N HIS A 126 1.83 -10.73 16.05
CA HIS A 126 2.12 -10.63 14.63
C HIS A 126 1.47 -9.39 14.04
N TYR A 127 1.98 -8.98 12.89
CA TYR A 127 1.34 -7.99 12.05
C TYR A 127 0.99 -8.59 10.71
N LEU A 128 -0.22 -8.32 10.23
CA LEU A 128 -0.71 -8.78 8.95
C LEU A 128 -0.70 -7.62 7.96
N LEU A 129 -0.16 -7.86 6.77
CA LEU A 129 -0.43 -7.05 5.59
C LEU A 129 -1.38 -7.83 4.68
N GLY A 130 -2.63 -7.39 4.59
CA GLY A 130 -3.63 -8.02 3.73
C GLY A 130 -3.27 -7.94 2.25
N LEU A 131 -3.62 -8.98 1.51
CA LEU A 131 -3.42 -9.11 0.07
C LEU A 131 -4.77 -9.10 -0.66
N ASP A 132 -4.76 -8.86 -1.97
CA ASP A 132 -5.97 -8.90 -2.78
C ASP A 132 -6.47 -10.36 -2.96
N PRO A 133 -7.66 -10.73 -2.45
CA PRO A 133 -8.23 -12.05 -2.69
C PRO A 133 -8.57 -12.32 -4.15
N HIS A 134 -8.77 -11.28 -4.97
CA HIS A 134 -9.11 -11.38 -6.39
C HIS A 134 -7.89 -11.38 -7.31
N ALA A 135 -6.67 -11.25 -6.78
CA ALA A 135 -5.43 -11.30 -7.55
C ALA A 135 -4.39 -12.27 -6.94
N PRO A 136 -4.68 -13.59 -6.85
CA PRO A 136 -3.81 -14.56 -6.19
C PRO A 136 -2.40 -14.66 -6.78
N ASP A 137 -2.25 -14.38 -8.07
CA ASP A 137 -0.95 -14.38 -8.75
C ASP A 137 0.01 -13.30 -8.24
N THR A 138 -0.51 -12.30 -7.51
CA THR A 138 0.32 -11.24 -6.89
C THR A 138 0.92 -11.66 -5.55
N HIS A 139 0.39 -12.68 -4.87
CA HIS A 139 0.73 -12.99 -3.48
C HIS A 139 2.19 -13.39 -3.30
N SER A 140 2.69 -14.32 -4.12
CA SER A 140 4.08 -14.79 -4.05
C SER A 140 5.10 -13.72 -4.46
N PRO A 141 4.88 -12.94 -5.55
CA PRO A 141 5.72 -11.79 -5.86
C PRO A 141 5.78 -10.74 -4.75
N LEU A 142 4.66 -10.39 -4.12
CA LEU A 142 4.61 -9.43 -3.00
C LEU A 142 5.37 -9.96 -1.76
N ALA A 143 5.21 -11.24 -1.43
CA ALA A 143 5.97 -11.87 -0.35
C ALA A 143 7.49 -11.81 -0.62
N SER A 144 7.89 -12.09 -1.85
CA SER A 144 9.29 -12.06 -2.29
C SER A 144 9.86 -10.64 -2.25
N ALA A 145 9.09 -9.63 -2.63
CA ALA A 145 9.49 -8.22 -2.52
C ALA A 145 9.74 -7.82 -1.06
N LEU A 146 8.85 -8.23 -0.14
CA LEU A 146 8.98 -7.97 1.30
C LEU A 146 10.22 -8.64 1.90
N MET A 147 10.52 -9.88 1.49
CA MET A 147 11.75 -10.58 1.88
C MET A 147 13.01 -9.82 1.44
N ARG A 148 13.01 -9.26 0.23
CA ARG A 148 14.15 -8.52 -0.34
C ARG A 148 14.44 -7.19 0.37
N VAL A 149 13.42 -6.57 0.98
CA VAL A 149 13.61 -5.39 1.86
C VAL A 149 13.87 -5.77 3.33
N GLY A 150 14.08 -7.06 3.62
CA GLY A 150 14.50 -7.55 4.93
C GLY A 150 13.36 -7.87 5.91
N ILE A 151 12.11 -7.90 5.44
CA ILE A 151 10.92 -8.23 6.22
C ILE A 151 10.36 -9.55 5.67
N ALA A 152 10.92 -10.68 6.13
CA ALA A 152 10.50 -12.00 5.65
C ALA A 152 9.13 -12.42 6.23
N PRO A 153 8.05 -12.47 5.44
CA PRO A 153 6.72 -12.80 5.93
C PRO A 153 6.41 -14.30 5.79
N THR A 154 5.31 -14.74 6.37
CA THR A 154 4.64 -16.02 6.04
C THR A 154 3.35 -15.71 5.30
N LEU A 155 3.17 -16.25 4.10
CA LEU A 155 1.90 -16.15 3.37
C LEU A 155 0.85 -17.05 4.05
N ILE A 156 -0.28 -16.47 4.44
CA ILE A 156 -1.39 -17.16 5.11
C ILE A 156 -2.72 -16.86 4.42
N GLY A 157 -3.79 -17.56 4.79
CA GLY A 157 -5.16 -17.20 4.41
C GLY A 157 -5.54 -17.43 2.95
N THR A 158 -4.66 -18.02 2.14
CA THR A 158 -4.86 -18.26 0.68
C THR A 158 -6.05 -19.16 0.35
N ARG A 159 -6.51 -19.98 1.31
CA ARG A 159 -7.70 -20.84 1.16
C ARG A 159 -8.97 -20.27 1.81
N GLY A 160 -8.84 -19.25 2.65
CA GLY A 160 -9.93 -18.73 3.50
C GLY A 160 -10.48 -17.37 3.06
N GLY A 161 -10.17 -16.91 1.85
CA GLY A 161 -10.66 -15.65 1.29
C GLY A 161 -10.05 -14.38 1.88
N ARG A 162 -9.14 -14.50 2.87
CA ARG A 162 -8.42 -13.36 3.48
C ARG A 162 -6.91 -13.60 3.41
N PRO A 163 -6.32 -13.61 2.21
CA PRO A 163 -4.88 -13.81 2.06
C PRO A 163 -4.12 -12.64 2.71
N ALA A 164 -3.03 -12.96 3.41
CA ALA A 164 -2.21 -11.96 4.07
C ALA A 164 -0.76 -12.41 4.20
N LEU A 165 0.14 -11.44 4.35
CA LEU A 165 1.53 -11.66 4.76
C LEU A 165 1.65 -11.43 6.26
N ARG A 166 1.89 -12.51 6.99
CA ARG A 166 2.11 -12.47 8.44
C ARG A 166 3.57 -12.19 8.76
N ILE A 167 3.80 -11.11 9.47
CA ILE A 167 5.12 -10.66 9.92
C ILE A 167 5.23 -10.97 11.41
N SER A 168 6.14 -11.86 11.76
CA SER A 168 6.33 -12.34 13.13
C SER A 168 7.73 -12.04 13.62
N GLY A 169 7.89 -11.82 14.92
CA GLY A 169 9.21 -11.72 15.57
C GLY A 169 9.80 -10.31 15.52
N ARG A 170 10.38 -9.93 16.66
CA ARG A 170 10.83 -8.58 17.00
C ARG A 170 11.60 -7.88 15.88
N ARG A 171 12.65 -8.49 15.34
CA ARG A 171 13.51 -7.88 14.29
C ARG A 171 12.73 -7.46 13.04
N ARG A 172 11.77 -8.27 12.60
CA ARG A 172 10.99 -7.98 11.38
C ARG A 172 9.92 -6.93 11.64
N LEU A 173 9.29 -6.98 12.82
CA LEU A 173 8.35 -5.95 13.26
C LEU A 173 9.04 -4.60 13.45
N SER A 174 10.23 -4.55 14.07
CA SER A 174 11.01 -3.31 14.19
C SER A 174 11.31 -2.69 12.82
N ARG A 175 11.75 -3.51 11.85
CA ARG A 175 11.96 -3.02 10.48
C ARG A 175 10.69 -2.50 9.82
N LEU A 176 9.56 -3.17 10.02
CA LEU A 176 8.28 -2.67 9.52
C LEU A 176 7.96 -1.31 10.16
N VAL A 177 7.99 -1.20 11.49
CA VAL A 177 7.72 0.06 12.20
C VAL A 177 8.65 1.18 11.74
N GLU A 178 9.95 0.92 11.61
CA GLU A 178 10.94 1.87 11.11
C GLU A 178 10.62 2.38 9.69
N ASN A 179 10.08 1.52 8.81
CA ASN A 179 9.75 1.92 7.44
C ASN A 179 8.38 2.60 7.33
N VAL A 180 7.39 2.12 8.07
CA VAL A 180 6.00 2.63 7.96
C VAL A 180 5.87 3.97 8.70
N GLY A 181 6.70 4.22 9.71
CA GLY A 181 6.70 5.44 10.52
C GLY A 181 5.58 5.47 11.55
N ASP A 182 5.33 6.64 12.11
CA ASP A 182 4.34 6.82 13.18
C ASP A 182 2.90 6.61 12.68
N ALA A 183 2.04 6.18 13.60
CA ALA A 183 0.61 6.03 13.31
C ALA A 183 0.01 7.39 12.88
N PRO A 184 -0.97 7.39 11.97
CA PRO A 184 -1.84 8.56 11.81
C PRO A 184 -2.47 8.96 13.15
N ASP A 185 -2.85 10.23 13.26
CA ASP A 185 -3.51 10.74 14.46
C ASP A 185 -4.82 9.98 14.76
N GLY A 186 -5.08 9.75 16.05
CA GLY A 186 -6.30 9.12 16.54
C GLY A 186 -6.10 7.75 17.18
N VAL A 187 -6.96 7.44 18.16
CA VAL A 187 -6.86 6.20 18.96
C VAL A 187 -7.06 4.96 18.09
N ASP A 188 -8.03 4.99 17.17
CA ASP A 188 -8.33 3.86 16.29
C ASP A 188 -7.12 3.49 15.42
N ALA A 189 -6.47 4.48 14.81
CA ALA A 189 -5.25 4.29 14.04
C ALA A 189 -4.12 3.70 14.90
N SER A 190 -3.87 4.29 16.07
CA SER A 190 -2.83 3.82 17.01
C SER A 190 -3.06 2.38 17.48
N SER A 191 -4.32 1.95 17.59
CA SER A 191 -4.67 0.62 18.08
C SER A 191 -4.30 -0.51 17.11
N VAL A 192 -4.30 -0.22 15.81
CA VAL A 192 -4.04 -1.18 14.72
C VAL A 192 -2.73 -0.94 13.96
N TRP A 193 -1.97 0.08 14.34
CA TRP A 193 -0.66 0.35 13.74
C TRP A 193 0.38 -0.70 14.15
N PRO A 194 1.38 -1.03 13.30
CA PRO A 194 2.42 -1.97 13.69
C PRO A 194 3.19 -1.45 14.90
N ARG A 195 3.49 -2.36 15.83
CA ARG A 195 4.27 -2.12 17.05
C ARG A 195 5.15 -3.32 17.35
N VAL A 196 6.16 -3.12 18.21
CA VAL A 196 7.18 -4.12 18.58
C VAL A 196 7.00 -4.58 20.01
#